data_AF-A0A1I6KE18-F1
#
_entry.id   AF-A0A1I6KE18-F1
#
_cell.length_a   1.000
_cell.length_b   1.000
_cell.length_c   1.000
_cell.angle_alpha   90.00
_cell.angle_beta   90.00
_cell.angle_gamma   90.00
#
_symmetry.space_group_name_H-M   'P 1'
#
loop_
_entity.id
_entity.type
_entity.pdbx_description
1 polymer ?
#
loop_
_entity_poly.entity_id
_entity_poly.type
_entity_poly.pdbx_seq_one_letter_code
_entity_poly.pdbx_strand_id
1 'polypeptide(L)'
;MAAAFHLPIYSASQSCLPLQDAAKRRRRFVLALAMVALTGAALACAAPVTGLRVFGLGLIAPGAGFLAPLLADAPMPLGAWLASGLSLAVFGLALILWFGTGNVLAPPLGWLGAALLAAVTVDAPPVDAYNSAVLVLAWLAVPALSLARLPARPQSAGLPPVSCPARPRPQVPEELLPDTLALQRLLLDRALQPIAAFEGFEWRDQFQTAAVRYQVNFISYALSLVQAHQLPAFSGYMVEAQHRLLAKQSDPRMWRYWRLESAWGHLRPAHDPVPRDNIMYSGFVLAQIALAEAVAGRSLAGADGHLDLALPNGRTRYDKADLARILADQYDRAPWGLLACEPGWIYPLCNLLTGVGLRTADADRWAAVAPRMRRGLDAFTTRDGRLVPFRSTLTGLGLPPAGGIVMQAFPCLFLSALYPDLAQLHWGRVRAALDSKPWPRLFWPVDVGNYGFSRASSLAASAAAAVELGDGAAAAAMLAMLDARCPARTIDGVRHRPRASLWAHALELAARCNRPGGLAALAGAGVTGRDGPCLAHADYPDVLVAGAVAEVGALRLVLHLAGGRPHTMRLARLRPERHYRIEGDATGFVKADGRGEADLVIQGQGRTVLLIKPVI
;
A
#
# COMPACT_ATOMS: atom_id res chain seq x y z
N MET A 1 19.15 -6.03 -36.34
CA MET A 1 17.90 -6.63 -36.86
C MET A 1 16.78 -6.24 -35.90
N ALA A 2 15.85 -5.40 -36.35
CA ALA A 2 14.84 -4.76 -35.52
C ALA A 2 13.72 -5.74 -35.16
N ALA A 3 13.54 -6.02 -33.86
CA ALA A 3 12.38 -6.75 -33.37
C ALA A 3 11.19 -5.79 -33.28
N ALA A 4 10.24 -5.95 -34.20
CA ALA A 4 8.96 -5.26 -34.17
C ALA A 4 8.16 -5.73 -32.94
N PHE A 5 7.83 -4.79 -32.05
CA PHE A 5 6.88 -5.03 -30.98
C PHE A 5 5.48 -5.23 -31.58
N HIS A 6 5.04 -6.47 -31.69
CA HIS A 6 3.63 -6.78 -31.92
C HIS A 6 2.83 -6.38 -30.68
N LEU A 7 2.16 -5.23 -30.74
CA LEU A 7 1.06 -4.90 -29.83
C LEU A 7 -0.10 -5.87 -30.13
N PRO A 8 -0.55 -6.71 -29.17
CA PRO A 8 -1.76 -7.49 -29.38
C PRO A 8 -2.96 -6.55 -29.51
N ILE A 9 -3.60 -6.58 -30.67
CA ILE A 9 -4.87 -5.90 -30.92
C ILE A 9 -5.93 -6.63 -30.10
N TYR A 10 -6.18 -6.15 -28.89
CA TYR A 10 -7.32 -6.60 -28.09
C TYR A 10 -8.61 -6.18 -28.78
N SER A 11 -9.52 -7.13 -29.04
CA SER A 11 -10.84 -6.82 -29.59
C SER A 11 -11.60 -5.87 -28.65
N ALA A 12 -12.28 -4.88 -29.23
CA ALA A 12 -12.99 -3.85 -28.48
C ALA A 12 -14.07 -4.40 -27.52
N SER A 13 -14.53 -5.64 -27.73
CA SER A 13 -15.57 -6.30 -26.92
C SER A 13 -15.07 -6.81 -25.56
N GLN A 14 -13.82 -7.29 -25.46
CA GLN A 14 -13.29 -7.86 -24.21
C GLN A 14 -12.77 -6.79 -23.22
N SER A 15 -12.41 -5.60 -23.72
CA SER A 15 -11.92 -4.48 -22.89
C SER A 15 -13.01 -3.77 -22.08
N CYS A 16 -14.30 -4.01 -22.37
CA CYS A 16 -15.40 -3.32 -21.69
C CYS A 16 -15.95 -4.07 -20.45
N LEU A 17 -15.55 -5.31 -20.19
CA LEU A 17 -16.18 -6.17 -19.18
C LEU A 17 -16.15 -5.58 -17.75
N PRO A 18 -15.00 -5.11 -17.22
CA PRO A 18 -14.95 -4.57 -15.84
C PRO A 18 -15.75 -3.27 -15.66
N LEU A 19 -15.79 -2.41 -16.68
CA LEU A 19 -16.60 -1.18 -16.70
C LEU A 19 -18.10 -1.51 -16.73
N GLN A 20 -18.49 -2.48 -17.57
CA GLN A 20 -19.86 -2.97 -17.63
C GLN A 20 -20.29 -3.60 -16.31
N ASP A 21 -19.40 -4.35 -15.65
CA ASP A 21 -19.69 -4.97 -14.37
C ASP A 21 -19.90 -3.93 -13.26
N ALA A 22 -19.11 -2.85 -13.25
CA ALA A 22 -19.33 -1.72 -12.36
C ALA A 22 -20.72 -1.08 -12.55
N ALA A 23 -21.10 -0.86 -13.81
CA ALA A 23 -22.40 -0.30 -14.16
C ALA A 23 -23.56 -1.23 -13.78
N LYS A 24 -23.43 -2.53 -14.09
CA LYS A 24 -24.41 -3.55 -13.74
C LYS A 24 -24.62 -3.63 -12.22
N ARG A 25 -23.54 -3.65 -11.44
CA ARG A 25 -23.64 -3.70 -9.96
C ARG A 25 -24.27 -2.45 -9.38
N ARG A 26 -23.92 -1.27 -9.89
CA ARG A 26 -24.56 -0.01 -9.48
C ARG A 26 -26.05 0.00 -9.79
N ARG A 27 -26.46 -0.43 -10.99
CA ARG A 27 -27.88 -0.57 -11.35
C ARG A 27 -28.61 -1.54 -10.43
N ARG A 28 -28.04 -2.73 -10.19
CA ARG A 28 -28.60 -3.73 -9.26
C ARG A 28 -28.75 -3.17 -7.85
N PHE A 29 -27.76 -2.42 -7.37
CA PHE A 29 -27.81 -1.78 -6.06
C PHE A 29 -28.93 -0.74 -5.97
N VAL A 30 -29.05 0.16 -6.96
CA VAL A 30 -30.14 1.14 -7.00
C VAL A 30 -31.50 0.46 -7.09
N LEU A 31 -31.64 -0.59 -7.90
CA LEU A 31 -32.86 -1.37 -8.00
C LEU A 31 -33.21 -2.07 -6.68
N ALA A 32 -32.21 -2.62 -5.98
CA ALA A 32 -32.43 -3.22 -4.66
C ALA A 32 -32.92 -2.19 -3.63
N LEU A 33 -32.30 -1.00 -3.59
CA LEU A 33 -32.78 0.10 -2.75
C LEU A 33 -34.19 0.55 -3.12
N ALA A 34 -34.49 0.63 -4.43
CA ALA A 34 -35.82 0.98 -4.91
C ALA A 34 -36.88 -0.06 -4.51
N MET A 35 -36.58 -1.35 -4.61
CA MET A 35 -37.48 -2.41 -4.15
C MET A 35 -37.73 -2.31 -2.65
N VAL A 36 -36.70 -2.13 -1.83
CA VAL A 36 -36.86 -1.94 -0.37
C VAL A 36 -37.72 -0.71 -0.06
N ALA A 37 -37.48 0.41 -0.74
CA ALA A 37 -38.24 1.63 -0.55
C ALA A 37 -39.71 1.48 -1.00
N LEU A 38 -39.97 0.79 -2.11
CA LEU A 38 -41.32 0.51 -2.59
C LEU A 38 -42.08 -0.46 -1.66
N THR A 39 -41.41 -1.48 -1.13
CA THR A 39 -41.97 -2.35 -0.10
C THR A 39 -42.29 -1.56 1.17
N GLY A 40 -41.40 -0.66 1.58
CA GLY A 40 -41.63 0.26 2.69
C GLY A 40 -42.86 1.15 2.48
N ALA A 41 -42.99 1.76 1.30
CA ALA A 41 -44.14 2.59 0.94
C ALA A 41 -45.45 1.79 0.90
N ALA A 42 -45.43 0.56 0.36
CA ALA A 42 -46.59 -0.31 0.35
C ALA A 42 -47.04 -0.66 1.78
N LEU A 43 -46.11 -0.95 2.69
CA LEU A 43 -46.40 -1.18 4.10
C LEU A 43 -46.93 0.08 4.79
N ALA A 44 -46.33 1.24 4.54
CA ALA A 44 -46.77 2.53 5.09
C ALA A 44 -48.22 2.86 4.73
N CYS A 45 -48.62 2.59 3.48
CA CYS A 45 -49.95 2.92 2.97
C CYS A 45 -51.02 1.85 3.28
N ALA A 46 -50.67 0.56 3.18
CA ALA A 46 -51.66 -0.52 3.15
C ALA A 46 -51.73 -1.35 4.43
N ALA A 47 -50.74 -1.28 5.33
CA ALA A 47 -50.75 -2.13 6.52
C ALA A 47 -51.92 -1.75 7.47
N PRO A 48 -52.57 -2.73 8.12
CA PRO A 48 -53.69 -2.47 9.02
C PRO A 48 -53.25 -1.98 10.41
N VAL A 49 -51.99 -2.19 10.79
CA VAL A 49 -51.45 -1.90 12.12
C VAL A 49 -50.47 -0.74 12.05
N THR A 50 -50.58 0.24 12.97
CA THR A 50 -49.71 1.42 13.03
C THR A 50 -48.23 1.07 13.03
N GLY A 51 -47.80 0.11 13.85
CA GLY A 51 -46.39 -0.31 13.91
C GLY A 51 -45.85 -0.80 12.56
N LEU A 52 -46.66 -1.52 11.76
CA LEU A 52 -46.25 -1.96 10.42
C LEU A 52 -46.17 -0.79 9.42
N ARG A 53 -47.03 0.22 9.57
CA ARG A 53 -46.95 1.44 8.73
C ARG A 53 -45.68 2.23 9.03
N VAL A 54 -45.41 2.45 10.32
CA VAL A 54 -44.20 3.13 10.80
C VAL A 54 -42.93 2.37 10.41
N PHE A 55 -42.96 1.03 10.53
CA PHE A 55 -41.88 0.18 10.05
C PHE A 55 -41.65 0.38 8.54
N GLY A 56 -42.73 0.41 7.75
CA GLY A 56 -42.69 0.69 6.33
C GLY A 56 -41.99 2.00 6.00
N LEU A 57 -42.31 3.09 6.70
CA LEU A 57 -41.61 4.38 6.56
C LEU A 57 -40.13 4.25 6.93
N GLY A 58 -39.80 3.53 7.99
CA GLY A 58 -38.42 3.22 8.39
C GLY A 58 -37.63 2.40 7.36
N LEU A 59 -38.29 1.59 6.54
CA LEU A 59 -37.66 0.88 5.41
C LEU A 59 -37.37 1.79 4.22
N ILE A 60 -38.10 2.90 4.04
CA ILE A 60 -37.85 3.83 2.93
C ILE A 60 -36.51 4.55 3.12
N ALA A 61 -36.28 5.10 4.31
CA ALA A 61 -35.03 5.78 4.64
C ALA A 61 -34.67 5.64 6.13
N PRO A 62 -33.37 5.62 6.48
CA PRO A 62 -32.93 5.52 7.87
C PRO A 62 -33.52 6.65 8.73
N GLY A 63 -34.19 6.28 9.82
CA GLY A 63 -34.81 7.24 10.75
C GLY A 63 -36.16 7.82 10.29
N ALA A 64 -36.67 7.47 9.10
CA ALA A 64 -37.93 8.01 8.60
C ALA A 64 -39.17 7.48 9.33
N GLY A 65 -39.10 6.31 9.97
CA GLY A 65 -40.18 5.82 10.84
C GLY A 65 -40.48 6.77 12.00
N PHE A 66 -39.46 7.42 12.57
CA PHE A 66 -39.64 8.44 13.60
C PHE A 66 -40.27 9.74 13.09
N LEU A 67 -40.31 9.94 11.77
CA LEU A 67 -40.95 11.09 11.14
C LEU A 67 -42.41 10.80 10.75
N ALA A 68 -42.97 9.65 11.15
CA ALA A 68 -44.36 9.30 10.82
C ALA A 68 -45.38 10.37 11.22
N PRO A 69 -45.32 11.01 12.42
CA PRO A 69 -46.25 12.09 12.76
C PRO A 69 -46.11 13.30 11.81
N LEU A 70 -44.88 13.69 11.46
CA LEU A 70 -44.62 14.79 10.51
C LEU A 70 -45.24 14.49 9.14
N LEU A 71 -45.06 13.27 8.64
CA LEU A 71 -45.57 12.84 7.34
C LEU A 71 -47.09 12.63 7.32
N ALA A 72 -47.72 12.60 8.50
CA ALA A 72 -49.17 12.51 8.68
C ALA A 72 -49.80 13.85 9.12
N ASP A 73 -49.08 14.97 8.96
CA ASP A 73 -49.51 16.32 9.38
C ASP A 73 -49.90 16.42 10.87
N ALA A 74 -49.27 15.60 11.72
CA ALA A 74 -49.47 15.56 13.17
C ALA A 74 -48.32 16.25 13.94
N PRO A 75 -48.57 16.73 15.18
CA PRO A 75 -47.54 17.37 15.99
C PRO A 75 -46.35 16.43 16.25
N MET A 76 -45.14 16.92 15.98
CA MET A 76 -43.91 16.17 16.20
C MET A 76 -43.37 16.36 17.63
N PRO A 77 -43.32 15.32 18.47
CA PRO A 77 -42.67 15.43 19.76
C PRO A 77 -41.16 15.57 19.58
N LEU A 78 -40.50 16.33 20.48
CA LEU A 78 -39.05 16.54 20.44
C LEU A 78 -38.27 15.21 20.43
N GLY A 79 -38.75 14.20 21.15
CA GLY A 79 -38.13 12.86 21.18
C GLY A 79 -38.07 12.19 19.80
N ALA A 80 -39.08 12.39 18.95
CA ALA A 80 -39.11 11.83 17.60
C ALA A 80 -38.10 12.52 16.65
N TRP A 81 -37.94 13.84 16.78
CA TRP A 81 -36.87 14.58 16.08
C TRP A 81 -35.48 14.07 16.46
N LEU A 82 -35.23 13.94 17.76
CA LEU A 82 -33.95 13.44 18.27
C LEU A 82 -33.68 11.99 17.85
N ALA A 83 -34.69 11.12 17.90
CA ALA A 83 -34.57 9.72 17.50
C ALA A 83 -34.32 9.57 15.98
N SER A 84 -34.96 10.38 15.14
CA SER A 84 -34.69 10.40 13.70
C SER A 84 -33.26 10.88 13.41
N GLY A 85 -32.82 11.97 14.04
CA GLY A 85 -31.46 12.48 13.92
C GLY A 85 -30.40 11.49 14.39
N LEU A 86 -30.63 10.82 15.53
CA LEU A 86 -29.76 9.77 16.05
C LEU A 86 -29.72 8.57 15.11
N SER A 87 -30.85 8.16 14.53
CA SER A 87 -30.90 7.06 13.55
C SER A 87 -30.07 7.36 12.31
N LEU A 88 -30.15 8.59 11.79
CA LEU A 88 -29.30 9.04 10.69
C LEU A 88 -27.82 9.05 11.09
N ALA A 89 -27.49 9.50 12.30
CA ALA A 89 -26.10 9.47 12.80
C ALA A 89 -25.56 8.04 12.96
N VAL A 90 -26.37 7.11 13.48
CA VAL A 90 -26.03 5.68 13.60
C VAL A 90 -25.84 5.06 12.23
N PHE A 91 -26.72 5.34 11.26
CA PHE A 91 -26.55 4.87 9.90
C PHE A 91 -25.30 5.45 9.23
N GLY A 92 -25.01 6.74 9.45
CA GLY A 92 -23.78 7.38 9.01
C GLY A 92 -22.53 6.70 9.58
N LEU A 93 -22.52 6.39 10.88
CA LEU A 93 -21.45 5.63 11.52
C LEU A 93 -21.34 4.20 10.96
N ALA A 94 -22.47 3.56 10.68
CA ALA A 94 -22.50 2.24 10.07
C ALA A 94 -21.90 2.23 8.65
N LEU A 95 -22.13 3.29 7.86
CA LEU A 95 -21.46 3.49 6.57
C LEU A 95 -19.95 3.69 6.74
N ILE A 96 -19.52 4.44 7.76
CA ILE A 96 -18.09 4.60 8.08
C ILE A 96 -17.46 3.26 8.45
N LEU A 97 -18.13 2.43 9.25
CA LEU A 97 -17.64 1.09 9.61
C LEU A 97 -17.59 0.15 8.40
N TRP A 98 -18.61 0.17 7.55
CA TRP A 98 -18.60 -0.60 6.31
C TRP A 98 -17.44 -0.23 5.39
N PHE A 99 -17.19 1.07 5.23
CA PHE A 99 -16.07 1.57 4.45
C PHE A 99 -14.72 1.24 5.11
N GLY A 100 -14.60 1.51 6.42
CA GLY A 100 -13.35 1.45 7.16
C GLY A 100 -12.90 0.03 7.53
N THR A 101 -13.79 -0.96 7.57
CA THR A 101 -13.42 -2.32 7.99
C THR A 101 -14.00 -3.42 7.11
N GLY A 102 -14.73 -3.07 6.04
CA GLY A 102 -15.46 -4.05 5.22
C GLY A 102 -16.67 -4.67 5.93
N ASN A 103 -17.21 -4.04 6.99
CA ASN A 103 -18.37 -4.55 7.73
C ASN A 103 -19.67 -4.39 6.93
N VAL A 104 -19.98 -5.40 6.11
CA VAL A 104 -21.18 -5.38 5.25
C VAL A 104 -22.48 -5.49 6.03
N LEU A 105 -22.43 -5.91 7.30
CA LEU A 105 -23.59 -6.04 8.18
C LEU A 105 -23.97 -4.73 8.87
N ALA A 106 -23.02 -3.82 9.11
CA ALA A 106 -23.28 -2.61 9.87
C ALA A 106 -24.39 -1.74 9.26
N PRO A 107 -24.36 -1.37 7.95
CA PRO A 107 -25.42 -0.54 7.35
C PRO A 107 -26.82 -1.16 7.42
N PRO A 108 -27.05 -2.43 7.01
CA PRO A 108 -28.39 -3.01 7.07
C PRO A 108 -28.88 -3.19 8.52
N LEU A 109 -28.00 -3.58 9.47
CA LEU A 109 -28.41 -3.72 10.86
C LEU A 109 -28.76 -2.37 11.52
N GLY A 110 -27.96 -1.32 11.27
CA GLY A 110 -28.24 0.01 11.79
C GLY A 110 -29.55 0.59 11.21
N TRP A 111 -29.81 0.36 9.93
CA TRP A 111 -31.04 0.79 9.28
C TRP A 111 -32.26 0.01 9.77
N LEU A 112 -32.22 -1.33 9.70
CA LEU A 112 -33.34 -2.18 10.13
C LEU A 112 -33.63 -2.04 11.62
N GLY A 113 -32.60 -1.93 12.45
CA GLY A 113 -32.75 -1.70 13.89
C GLY A 113 -33.50 -0.40 14.19
N ALA A 114 -33.17 0.69 13.47
CA ALA A 114 -33.90 1.96 13.61
C ALA A 114 -35.36 1.86 13.14
N ALA A 115 -35.61 1.14 12.04
CA ALA A 115 -36.97 0.92 11.53
C ALA A 115 -37.83 0.11 12.53
N LEU A 116 -37.27 -0.96 13.10
CA LEU A 116 -37.95 -1.78 14.11
C LEU A 116 -38.20 -1.00 15.41
N LEU A 117 -37.23 -0.19 15.85
CA LEU A 117 -37.40 0.63 17.05
C LEU A 117 -38.51 1.67 16.86
N ALA A 118 -38.56 2.35 15.71
CA ALA A 118 -39.64 3.28 15.39
C ALA A 118 -41.00 2.58 15.43
N ALA A 119 -41.10 1.38 14.84
CA ALA A 119 -42.34 0.60 14.76
C ALA A 119 -42.99 0.29 16.11
N VAL A 120 -42.19 0.21 17.18
CA VAL A 120 -42.70 -0.11 18.54
C VAL A 120 -42.77 1.10 19.46
N THR A 121 -42.19 2.24 19.08
CA THR A 121 -42.12 3.44 19.94
C THR A 121 -42.93 4.62 19.44
N VAL A 122 -43.30 4.63 18.15
CA VAL A 122 -44.01 5.75 17.53
C VAL A 122 -45.45 5.34 17.25
N ASP A 123 -46.37 6.14 17.77
CA ASP A 123 -47.77 6.11 17.40
C ASP A 123 -48.07 7.32 16.51
N ALA A 124 -48.67 7.08 15.35
CA ALA A 124 -48.93 8.12 14.36
C ALA A 124 -50.15 7.74 13.49
N PRO A 125 -50.90 8.74 12.99
CA PRO A 125 -51.94 8.50 11.99
C PRO A 125 -51.36 7.89 10.70
N PRO A 126 -52.20 7.25 9.85
CA PRO A 126 -51.77 6.79 8.54
C PRO A 126 -51.19 7.93 7.69
N VAL A 127 -50.02 7.68 7.10
CA VAL A 127 -49.39 8.55 6.11
C VAL A 127 -49.98 8.25 4.73
N ASP A 128 -50.24 9.29 3.94
CA ASP A 128 -50.80 9.12 2.61
C ASP A 128 -49.75 8.62 1.58
N ALA A 129 -50.26 8.21 0.41
CA ALA A 129 -49.41 7.72 -0.68
C ALA A 129 -48.51 8.82 -1.25
N TYR A 130 -48.92 10.08 -1.19
CA TYR A 130 -48.16 11.21 -1.73
C TYR A 130 -46.88 11.45 -0.91
N ASN A 131 -46.99 11.60 0.40
CA ASN A 131 -45.85 11.80 1.31
C ASN A 131 -44.89 10.59 1.29
N SER A 132 -45.45 9.39 1.21
CA SER A 132 -44.66 8.16 1.02
C SER A 132 -43.88 8.18 -0.30
N ALA A 133 -44.51 8.59 -1.41
CA ALA A 133 -43.87 8.69 -2.71
C ALA A 133 -42.77 9.78 -2.75
N VAL A 134 -43.03 10.95 -2.15
CA VAL A 134 -42.04 12.02 -2.03
C VAL A 134 -40.81 11.54 -1.28
N LEU A 135 -40.98 10.82 -0.17
CA LEU A 135 -39.88 10.27 0.61
C LEU A 135 -39.06 9.24 -0.19
N VAL A 136 -39.72 8.35 -0.93
CA VAL A 136 -39.05 7.39 -1.82
C VAL A 136 -38.21 8.12 -2.88
N LEU A 137 -38.79 9.11 -3.55
CA LEU A 137 -38.09 9.89 -4.58
C LEU A 137 -36.89 10.65 -3.99
N ALA A 138 -37.06 11.28 -2.83
CA ALA A 138 -35.99 12.00 -2.15
C ALA A 138 -34.82 11.07 -1.77
N TRP A 139 -35.12 9.89 -1.21
CA TRP A 139 -34.11 8.92 -0.83
C TRP A 139 -33.37 8.32 -2.03
N LEU A 140 -34.09 8.01 -3.11
CA LEU A 140 -33.52 7.42 -4.32
C LEU A 140 -32.79 8.43 -5.21
N ALA A 141 -32.98 9.73 -5.02
CA ALA A 141 -32.35 10.77 -5.83
C ALA A 141 -30.81 10.66 -5.83
N VAL A 142 -30.18 10.53 -4.66
CA VAL A 142 -28.71 10.44 -4.54
C VAL A 142 -28.13 9.20 -5.24
N PRO A 143 -28.61 7.97 -4.96
CA PRO A 143 -28.11 6.78 -5.65
C PRO A 143 -28.48 6.78 -7.14
N ALA A 144 -29.60 7.36 -7.56
CA ALA A 144 -29.95 7.53 -8.98
C ALA A 144 -29.01 8.51 -9.71
N LEU A 145 -28.64 9.64 -9.09
CA LEU A 145 -27.63 10.56 -9.63
C LEU A 145 -26.27 9.88 -9.81
N SER A 146 -25.94 8.90 -8.98
CA SER A 146 -24.73 8.09 -9.16
C SER A 146 -24.76 7.26 -10.46
N LEU A 147 -25.93 6.90 -10.99
CA LEU A 147 -26.07 6.25 -12.31
C LEU A 147 -25.85 7.21 -13.47
N ALA A 148 -26.09 8.52 -13.30
CA ALA A 148 -25.72 9.50 -14.32
C ALA A 148 -24.20 9.66 -14.43
N ARG A 149 -23.46 9.30 -13.37
CA ARG A 149 -21.98 9.32 -13.29
C ARG A 149 -21.38 7.92 -13.49
N LEU A 150 -21.96 7.10 -14.37
CA LEU A 150 -21.42 5.78 -14.68
C LEU A 150 -19.98 5.90 -15.21
N PRO A 151 -19.11 4.93 -14.87
CA PRO A 151 -17.75 4.95 -15.36
C PRO A 151 -17.77 4.87 -16.89
N ALA A 152 -17.20 5.89 -17.51
CA ALA A 152 -17.02 5.98 -18.95
C ALA A 152 -15.56 5.67 -19.27
N ARG A 153 -15.30 5.18 -20.48
CA ARG A 153 -13.95 4.96 -20.96
C ARG A 153 -13.13 6.25 -20.80
N PRO A 154 -11.90 6.19 -20.27
CA PRO A 154 -11.07 7.38 -20.17
C PRO A 154 -10.87 7.98 -21.56
N GLN A 155 -11.11 9.29 -21.69
CA GLN A 155 -10.71 10.00 -22.90
C GLN A 155 -9.19 10.16 -22.84
N SER A 156 -8.49 9.52 -23.77
CA SER A 156 -7.04 9.65 -23.96
C SER A 156 -6.63 10.95 -24.65
N ALA A 157 -7.58 11.84 -24.95
CA ALA A 157 -7.35 12.99 -25.81
C ALA A 157 -6.58 14.11 -25.08
N GLY A 158 -5.35 14.37 -25.52
CA GLY A 158 -4.73 15.70 -25.46
C GLY A 158 -3.60 15.94 -24.47
N LEU A 159 -3.23 14.98 -23.61
CA LEU A 159 -2.03 15.17 -22.77
C LEU A 159 -0.79 14.66 -23.52
N PRO A 160 0.22 15.51 -23.77
CA PRO A 160 1.47 15.04 -24.36
C PRO A 160 2.11 14.00 -23.42
N PRO A 161 2.66 12.90 -23.94
CA PRO A 161 3.44 11.99 -23.12
C PRO A 161 4.58 12.77 -22.48
N VAL A 162 4.70 12.69 -21.15
CA VAL A 162 5.89 13.23 -20.49
C VAL A 162 7.04 12.33 -20.90
N SER A 163 8.05 12.92 -21.53
CA SER A 163 9.31 12.25 -21.86
C SER A 163 10.10 12.00 -20.57
N CYS A 164 9.65 11.01 -19.82
CA CYS A 164 10.38 10.41 -18.71
C CYS A 164 11.32 9.36 -19.30
N PRO A 165 12.62 9.34 -18.93
CA PRO A 165 13.56 8.38 -19.49
C PRO A 165 13.04 6.95 -19.31
N ALA A 166 12.77 6.27 -20.43
CA ALA A 166 12.18 4.94 -20.45
C ALA A 166 13.14 3.84 -19.97
N ARG A 167 14.41 4.16 -19.67
CA ARG A 167 15.43 3.19 -19.31
C ARG A 167 16.30 3.67 -18.15
N PRO A 168 16.57 2.78 -17.16
CA PRO A 168 17.59 3.02 -16.17
C PRO A 168 18.92 3.26 -16.89
N ARG A 169 19.62 4.35 -16.56
CA ARG A 169 21.04 4.44 -16.87
C ARG A 169 21.80 3.67 -15.78
N PRO A 170 22.75 2.80 -16.13
CA PRO A 170 23.71 2.31 -15.16
C PRO A 170 24.37 3.52 -14.49
N GLN A 171 24.09 3.70 -13.20
CA GLN A 171 24.77 4.66 -12.35
C GLN A 171 25.63 3.84 -11.41
N VAL A 172 26.86 4.32 -11.18
CA VAL A 172 27.72 3.80 -10.13
C VAL A 172 26.99 4.02 -8.81
N PRO A 173 26.87 3.00 -7.93
CA PRO A 173 26.33 3.18 -6.60
C PRO A 173 27.01 4.35 -5.89
N GLU A 174 26.24 5.40 -5.56
CA GLU A 174 26.72 6.52 -4.77
C GLU A 174 26.63 6.19 -3.28
N GLU A 175 27.54 6.73 -2.47
CA GLU A 175 27.47 6.56 -1.02
C GLU A 175 26.25 7.30 -0.44
N LEU A 176 25.67 6.75 0.63
CA LEU A 176 24.60 7.42 1.35
C LEU A 176 25.13 8.69 2.03
N LEU A 177 24.46 9.82 1.74
CA LEU A 177 24.72 11.07 2.45
C LEU A 177 24.44 10.94 3.96
N PRO A 178 25.13 11.68 4.84
CA PRO A 178 24.99 11.55 6.29
C PRO A 178 23.54 11.65 6.80
N ASP A 179 22.76 12.59 6.26
CA ASP A 179 21.35 12.76 6.62
C ASP A 179 20.49 11.57 6.21
N THR A 180 20.78 10.97 5.06
CA THR A 180 20.09 9.79 4.55
C THR A 180 20.51 8.54 5.32
N LEU A 181 21.79 8.43 5.72
CA LEU A 181 22.28 7.36 6.59
C LEU A 181 21.62 7.42 7.98
N ALA A 182 21.46 8.61 8.55
CA ALA A 182 20.74 8.81 9.81
C ALA A 182 19.23 8.50 9.69
N LEU A 183 18.63 8.70 8.51
CA LEU A 183 17.26 8.27 8.20
C LEU A 183 17.17 6.75 8.01
N GLN A 184 18.16 6.12 7.39
CA GLN A 184 18.23 4.65 7.28
C GLN A 184 18.30 4.02 8.68
N ARG A 185 19.12 4.60 9.58
CA ARG A 185 19.24 4.17 10.97
C ARG A 185 17.88 4.16 11.68
N LEU A 186 17.02 5.16 11.44
CA LEU A 186 15.65 5.17 11.95
C LEU A 186 14.90 3.88 11.58
N LEU A 187 15.03 3.38 10.36
CA LEU A 187 14.32 2.18 9.93
C LEU A 187 15.00 0.90 10.45
N LEU A 188 16.34 0.87 10.45
CA LEU A 188 17.13 -0.25 10.96
C LEU A 188 16.94 -0.45 12.47
N ASP A 189 16.89 0.62 13.27
CA ASP A 189 16.61 0.56 14.71
C ASP A 189 15.24 -0.08 15.02
N ARG A 190 14.32 -0.12 14.05
CA ARG A 190 13.01 -0.76 14.16
C ARG A 190 13.01 -2.18 13.60
N ALA A 191 13.69 -2.37 12.47
CA ALA A 191 13.82 -3.67 11.82
C ALA A 191 14.65 -4.65 12.67
N LEU A 192 15.69 -4.16 13.35
CA LEU A 192 16.61 -4.96 14.15
C LEU A 192 16.17 -5.12 15.61
N GLN A 193 14.96 -4.71 15.99
CA GLN A 193 14.43 -5.02 17.32
C GLN A 193 14.17 -6.52 17.49
N PRO A 194 14.16 -7.06 18.73
CA PRO A 194 13.61 -8.38 18.99
C PRO A 194 12.21 -8.53 18.37
N ILE A 195 11.86 -9.73 17.90
CA ILE A 195 10.63 -9.95 17.10
C ILE A 195 9.38 -9.46 17.85
N ALA A 196 9.29 -9.75 19.16
CA ALA A 196 8.16 -9.36 20.00
C ALA A 196 8.08 -7.85 20.30
N ALA A 197 9.18 -7.11 20.11
CA ALA A 197 9.33 -5.70 20.48
C ALA A 197 8.88 -4.79 19.32
N PHE A 198 8.22 -3.68 19.63
CA PHE A 198 7.63 -2.76 18.62
C PHE A 198 7.86 -1.30 19.01
N GLU A 199 8.98 -1.01 19.65
CA GLU A 199 9.32 0.32 20.13
C GLU A 199 9.42 1.30 18.96
N GLY A 200 8.64 2.37 19.05
CA GLY A 200 8.57 3.41 18.02
C GLY A 200 7.78 3.04 16.76
N PHE A 201 7.14 1.87 16.70
CA PHE A 201 6.07 1.61 15.74
C PHE A 201 4.78 2.31 16.19
N GLU A 202 4.01 2.85 15.26
CA GLU A 202 2.75 3.51 15.57
C GLU A 202 1.58 2.51 15.55
N TRP A 203 0.80 2.44 16.62
CA TRP A 203 -0.38 1.58 16.74
C TRP A 203 -1.65 2.43 16.74
N ARG A 204 -2.15 2.79 15.56
CA ARG A 204 -3.37 3.61 15.41
C ARG A 204 -4.62 2.75 15.26
N ASP A 205 -4.57 1.78 14.34
CA ASP A 205 -5.65 0.84 14.06
C ASP A 205 -5.08 -0.40 13.33
N GLN A 206 -5.94 -1.35 12.95
CA GLN A 206 -5.57 -2.56 12.20
C GLN A 206 -6.35 -2.75 10.89
N PHE A 207 -7.22 -1.82 10.52
CA PHE A 207 -8.16 -1.97 9.41
C PHE A 207 -7.85 -1.05 8.23
N GLN A 208 -7.19 0.08 8.47
CA GLN A 208 -6.96 1.15 7.51
C GLN A 208 -5.45 1.45 7.38
N THR A 209 -5.10 2.48 6.62
CA THR A 209 -3.74 2.75 6.11
C THR A 209 -2.67 3.00 7.17
N ALA A 210 -3.05 3.27 8.43
CA ALA A 210 -2.11 3.42 9.55
C ALA A 210 -1.77 2.10 10.27
N ALA A 211 -2.29 0.96 9.80
CA ALA A 211 -1.98 -0.33 10.39
C ALA A 211 -0.47 -0.62 10.39
N VAL A 212 0.02 -1.18 11.50
CA VAL A 212 1.45 -1.41 11.74
C VAL A 212 2.09 -2.36 10.71
N ARG A 213 1.31 -3.30 10.14
CA ARG A 213 1.79 -4.19 9.07
C ARG A 213 2.38 -3.41 7.89
N TYR A 214 1.77 -2.27 7.53
CA TYR A 214 2.27 -1.43 6.45
C TYR A 214 3.59 -0.78 6.81
N GLN A 215 3.77 -0.35 8.06
CA GLN A 215 5.06 0.20 8.50
C GLN A 215 6.16 -0.85 8.35
N VAL A 216 5.92 -2.09 8.76
CA VAL A 216 6.85 -3.22 8.59
C VAL A 216 7.16 -3.48 7.12
N ASN A 217 6.14 -3.57 6.27
CA ASN A 217 6.31 -3.80 4.83
C ASN A 217 7.11 -2.67 4.15
N PHE A 218 6.75 -1.41 4.41
CA PHE A 218 7.40 -0.27 3.76
C PHE A 218 8.84 -0.07 4.24
N ILE A 219 9.16 -0.39 5.50
CA ILE A 219 10.54 -0.47 5.97
C ILE A 219 11.32 -1.50 5.14
N SER A 220 10.76 -2.70 4.97
CA SER A 220 11.38 -3.76 4.16
C SER A 220 11.66 -3.28 2.72
N TYR A 221 10.67 -2.67 2.06
CA TYR A 221 10.83 -2.18 0.67
C TYR A 221 11.90 -1.10 0.56
N ALA A 222 11.91 -0.15 1.49
CA ALA A 222 12.90 0.93 1.49
C ALA A 222 14.32 0.37 1.70
N LEU A 223 14.50 -0.57 2.64
CA LEU A 223 15.79 -1.22 2.87
C LEU A 223 16.23 -2.06 1.65
N SER A 224 15.30 -2.72 0.95
CA SER A 224 15.61 -3.41 -0.31
C SER A 224 16.11 -2.43 -1.38
N LEU A 225 15.49 -1.26 -1.54
CA LEU A 225 15.98 -0.24 -2.49
C LEU A 225 17.37 0.27 -2.11
N VAL A 226 17.62 0.52 -0.81
CA VAL A 226 18.97 0.91 -0.36
C VAL A 226 20.00 -0.17 -0.65
N GLN A 227 19.68 -1.44 -0.37
CA GLN A 227 20.58 -2.55 -0.65
C GLN A 227 20.83 -2.71 -2.15
N ALA A 228 19.80 -2.54 -2.98
CA ALA A 228 19.93 -2.67 -4.43
C ALA A 228 20.81 -1.59 -5.07
N HIS A 229 20.84 -0.38 -4.49
CA HIS A 229 21.39 0.79 -5.17
C HIS A 229 22.66 1.35 -4.52
N GLN A 230 22.84 1.19 -3.21
CA GLN A 230 24.01 1.69 -2.49
C GLN A 230 24.84 0.57 -1.85
N LEU A 231 24.19 -0.53 -1.46
CA LEU A 231 24.82 -1.60 -0.68
C LEU A 231 24.77 -3.00 -1.36
N PRO A 232 24.96 -3.15 -2.69
CA PRO A 232 24.82 -4.45 -3.36
C PRO A 232 25.81 -5.52 -2.90
N ALA A 233 26.94 -5.12 -2.30
CA ALA A 233 27.95 -6.01 -1.72
C ALA A 233 27.92 -6.03 -0.18
N PHE A 234 26.75 -5.80 0.42
CA PHE A 234 26.55 -5.90 1.87
C PHE A 234 25.34 -6.76 2.20
N SER A 235 25.57 -7.78 3.05
CA SER A 235 24.51 -8.64 3.57
C SER A 235 24.20 -8.27 5.03
N GLY A 236 25.09 -8.62 5.96
CA GLY A 236 25.08 -8.24 7.38
C GLY A 236 23.71 -8.01 8.00
N TYR A 237 23.60 -6.88 8.70
CA TYR A 237 22.36 -6.49 9.35
C TYR A 237 21.22 -6.15 8.38
N MET A 238 21.47 -5.97 7.06
CA MET A 238 20.40 -5.74 6.08
C MET A 238 19.58 -7.01 5.87
N VAL A 239 20.22 -8.16 5.75
CA VAL A 239 19.50 -9.45 5.63
C VAL A 239 18.84 -9.83 6.95
N GLU A 240 19.51 -9.60 8.08
CA GLU A 240 18.93 -9.81 9.41
C GLU A 240 17.66 -8.96 9.64
N ALA A 241 17.70 -7.69 9.22
CA ALA A 241 16.54 -6.80 9.25
C ALA A 241 15.36 -7.38 8.44
N GLN A 242 15.61 -7.93 7.26
CA GLN A 242 14.55 -8.54 6.44
C GLN A 242 13.96 -9.79 7.11
N HIS A 243 14.78 -10.65 7.71
CA HIS A 243 14.30 -11.81 8.49
C HIS A 243 13.43 -11.37 9.68
N ARG A 244 13.88 -10.41 10.49
CA ARG A 244 13.12 -9.92 11.64
C ARG A 244 11.82 -9.24 11.23
N LEU A 245 11.82 -8.45 10.17
CA LEU A 245 10.60 -7.84 9.64
C LEU A 245 9.60 -8.89 9.15
N LEU A 246 10.07 -9.97 8.49
CA LEU A 246 9.19 -11.06 8.06
C LEU A 246 8.65 -11.84 9.27
N ALA A 247 9.48 -12.13 10.26
CA ALA A 247 9.04 -12.77 11.50
C ALA A 247 8.05 -11.90 12.28
N LYS A 248 8.18 -10.56 12.22
CA LYS A 248 7.17 -9.64 12.77
C LYS A 248 5.84 -9.77 12.04
N GLN A 249 5.81 -9.99 10.73
CA GLN A 249 4.56 -10.25 10.00
C GLN A 249 3.86 -11.52 10.50
N SER A 250 4.61 -12.53 10.91
CA SER A 250 4.08 -13.76 11.52
C SER A 250 3.44 -13.54 12.90
N ASP A 251 3.73 -12.43 13.59
CA ASP A 251 3.15 -12.11 14.90
C ASP A 251 1.62 -11.96 14.80
N PRO A 252 0.84 -12.62 15.67
CA PRO A 252 -0.61 -12.58 15.60
C PRO A 252 -1.22 -11.18 15.67
N ARG A 253 -0.52 -10.19 16.25
CA ARG A 253 -0.95 -8.78 16.26
C ARG A 253 -1.02 -8.19 14.85
N MET A 254 -0.31 -8.74 13.87
CA MET A 254 -0.29 -8.25 12.48
C MET A 254 -1.47 -8.71 11.66
N TRP A 255 -2.04 -9.88 11.94
CA TRP A 255 -2.99 -10.52 11.02
C TRP A 255 -4.30 -11.00 11.67
N ARG A 256 -4.40 -11.08 13.00
CA ARG A 256 -5.64 -11.55 13.68
C ARG A 256 -6.86 -10.67 13.43
N TYR A 257 -6.68 -9.42 12.98
CA TYR A 257 -7.77 -8.55 12.55
C TYR A 257 -8.63 -9.21 11.46
N TRP A 258 -8.01 -10.05 10.62
CA TRP A 258 -8.68 -10.73 9.51
C TRP A 258 -9.83 -11.62 9.96
N ARG A 259 -9.74 -12.22 11.17
CA ARG A 259 -10.85 -13.02 11.72
C ARG A 259 -12.13 -12.20 11.80
N LEU A 260 -12.01 -10.94 12.23
CA LEU A 260 -13.15 -10.04 12.34
C LEU A 260 -13.61 -9.58 10.96
N GLU A 261 -12.68 -9.17 10.09
CA GLU A 261 -13.01 -8.75 8.73
C GLU A 261 -13.74 -9.83 7.93
N SER A 262 -13.24 -11.06 8.00
CA SER A 262 -13.86 -12.20 7.34
C SER A 262 -15.21 -12.56 7.98
N ALA A 263 -15.34 -12.46 9.31
CA ALA A 263 -16.60 -12.75 10.00
C ALA A 263 -17.74 -11.84 9.54
N TRP A 264 -17.53 -10.52 9.49
CA TRP A 264 -18.59 -9.61 9.05
C TRP A 264 -18.65 -9.42 7.54
N GLY A 265 -17.55 -9.65 6.82
CA GLY A 265 -17.43 -9.35 5.39
C GLY A 265 -17.70 -10.54 4.47
N HIS A 266 -17.33 -11.75 4.93
CA HIS A 266 -17.58 -13.02 4.25
C HIS A 266 -18.61 -13.90 4.98
N LEU A 267 -19.12 -13.45 6.14
CA LEU A 267 -19.99 -14.25 7.00
C LEU A 267 -19.33 -15.56 7.43
N ARG A 268 -17.99 -15.55 7.55
CA ARG A 268 -17.17 -16.69 7.94
C ARG A 268 -15.97 -16.20 8.77
N PRO A 269 -15.80 -16.62 10.03
CA PRO A 269 -14.67 -16.18 10.86
C PRO A 269 -13.36 -16.90 10.48
N ALA A 270 -12.88 -16.71 9.24
CA ALA A 270 -11.63 -17.32 8.79
C ALA A 270 -10.44 -16.71 9.54
N HIS A 271 -9.62 -17.56 10.15
CA HIS A 271 -8.43 -17.11 10.88
C HIS A 271 -7.25 -16.85 9.96
N ASP A 272 -7.11 -17.65 8.92
CA ASP A 272 -6.01 -17.58 7.98
C ASP A 272 -6.18 -16.39 7.00
N PRO A 273 -5.27 -15.40 7.02
CA PRO A 273 -5.31 -14.20 6.20
C PRO A 273 -4.88 -14.39 4.74
N VAL A 274 -4.38 -15.56 4.33
CA VAL A 274 -3.72 -15.74 3.02
C VAL A 274 -4.63 -16.26 1.89
N PRO A 275 -5.48 -17.28 2.08
CA PRO A 275 -6.12 -18.00 0.97
C PRO A 275 -7.13 -17.20 0.15
N ARG A 276 -7.66 -16.09 0.69
CA ARG A 276 -8.74 -15.33 0.06
C ARG A 276 -8.69 -13.85 0.44
N ASP A 277 -8.73 -13.00 -0.58
CA ASP A 277 -8.72 -11.54 -0.47
C ASP A 277 -7.53 -11.07 0.38
N ASN A 278 -7.71 -10.07 1.24
CA ASN A 278 -6.70 -9.58 2.18
C ASN A 278 -5.34 -9.27 1.53
N ILE A 279 -5.34 -8.77 0.30
CA ILE A 279 -4.10 -8.57 -0.46
C ILE A 279 -3.18 -7.54 0.18
N MET A 280 -3.72 -6.68 1.05
CA MET A 280 -2.96 -5.73 1.84
C MET A 280 -2.09 -6.40 2.92
N TYR A 281 -2.30 -7.68 3.17
CA TYR A 281 -1.41 -8.53 3.93
C TYR A 281 -0.65 -9.49 3.01
N SER A 282 -1.34 -10.43 2.35
CA SER A 282 -0.71 -11.50 1.58
C SER A 282 0.14 -11.00 0.40
N GLY A 283 -0.37 -10.03 -0.36
CA GLY A 283 0.33 -9.41 -1.47
C GLY A 283 1.50 -8.52 -1.04
N PHE A 284 1.36 -7.86 0.11
CA PHE A 284 2.42 -7.01 0.67
C PHE A 284 3.56 -7.85 1.23
N VAL A 285 3.24 -8.95 1.92
CA VAL A 285 4.24 -9.93 2.37
C VAL A 285 4.95 -10.58 1.18
N LEU A 286 4.23 -10.94 0.11
CA LEU A 286 4.86 -11.43 -1.13
C LEU A 286 5.88 -10.41 -1.67
N ALA A 287 5.48 -9.14 -1.81
CA ALA A 287 6.40 -8.10 -2.27
C ALA A 287 7.62 -7.94 -1.34
N GLN A 288 7.43 -8.10 -0.04
CA GLN A 288 8.51 -7.98 0.96
C GLN A 288 9.53 -9.11 0.78
N ILE A 289 9.06 -10.35 0.71
CA ILE A 289 9.93 -11.51 0.49
C ILE A 289 10.61 -11.40 -0.87
N ALA A 290 9.84 -11.12 -1.94
CA ALA A 290 10.36 -11.11 -3.30
C ALA A 290 11.43 -10.03 -3.52
N LEU A 291 11.20 -8.80 -3.05
CA LEU A 291 12.18 -7.72 -3.18
C LEU A 291 13.42 -7.99 -2.32
N ALA A 292 13.25 -8.48 -1.08
CA ALA A 292 14.36 -8.79 -0.20
C ALA A 292 15.24 -9.93 -0.71
N GLU A 293 14.65 -11.01 -1.22
CA GLU A 293 15.39 -12.10 -1.87
C GLU A 293 16.06 -11.64 -3.16
N ALA A 294 15.37 -10.81 -3.96
CA ALA A 294 15.90 -10.28 -5.20
C ALA A 294 17.15 -9.41 -4.97
N VAL A 295 17.31 -8.76 -3.82
CA VAL A 295 18.54 -8.03 -3.47
C VAL A 295 19.57 -8.90 -2.77
N ALA A 296 19.14 -9.79 -1.87
CA ALA A 296 20.04 -10.69 -1.13
C ALA A 296 20.71 -11.73 -2.04
N GLY A 297 20.11 -12.04 -3.20
CA GLY A 297 20.60 -13.07 -4.12
C GLY A 297 20.49 -14.49 -3.56
N ARG A 298 19.69 -14.67 -2.50
CA ARG A 298 19.43 -15.94 -1.85
C ARG A 298 18.00 -15.96 -1.32
N SER A 299 17.47 -17.16 -1.15
CA SER A 299 16.20 -17.37 -0.47
C SER A 299 16.28 -16.85 0.96
N LEU A 300 15.23 -16.18 1.41
CA LEU A 300 15.02 -15.95 2.83
C LEU A 300 14.46 -17.22 3.49
N ALA A 301 13.84 -18.13 2.73
CA ALA A 301 13.34 -19.40 3.26
C ALA A 301 14.48 -20.25 3.87
N GLY A 302 14.32 -20.54 5.16
CA GLY A 302 15.22 -21.24 6.08
C GLY A 302 14.47 -21.43 7.41
N ALA A 303 15.11 -21.90 8.49
CA ALA A 303 14.42 -22.19 9.76
C ALA A 303 13.51 -21.05 10.27
N ASP A 304 13.84 -19.79 9.95
CA ASP A 304 13.15 -18.58 10.44
C ASP A 304 12.60 -17.65 9.34
N GLY A 305 12.69 -18.01 8.06
CA GLY A 305 12.37 -17.09 6.95
C GLY A 305 11.13 -17.41 6.12
N HIS A 306 10.22 -18.22 6.67
CA HIS A 306 8.88 -18.39 6.15
C HIS A 306 7.92 -17.41 6.83
N LEU A 307 6.82 -17.07 6.16
CA LEU A 307 5.66 -16.55 6.89
C LEU A 307 5.04 -17.72 7.67
N ASP A 308 5.10 -17.69 9.00
CA ASP A 308 4.70 -18.81 9.87
C ASP A 308 3.57 -18.36 10.81
N LEU A 309 2.33 -18.66 10.43
CA LEU A 309 1.13 -18.20 11.13
C LEU A 309 0.69 -19.21 12.18
N ALA A 310 0.65 -18.81 13.45
CA ALA A 310 0.09 -19.60 14.54
C ALA A 310 -1.45 -19.51 14.54
N LEU A 311 -2.11 -20.44 13.85
CA LEU A 311 -3.57 -20.55 13.77
C LEU A 311 -4.12 -21.43 14.92
N PRO A 312 -5.44 -21.36 15.22
CA PRO A 312 -6.04 -22.19 16.28
C PRO A 312 -5.89 -23.70 16.07
N ASN A 313 -5.79 -24.16 14.82
CA ASN A 313 -5.69 -25.57 14.43
C ASN A 313 -4.25 -26.02 14.14
N GLY A 314 -3.25 -25.19 14.44
CA GLY A 314 -1.84 -25.49 14.18
C GLY A 314 -1.10 -24.32 13.52
N ARG A 315 0.13 -24.60 13.09
CA ARG A 315 0.94 -23.60 12.38
C ARG A 315 0.82 -23.82 10.88
N THR A 316 0.72 -22.73 10.12
CA THR A 316 0.73 -22.78 8.65
C THR A 316 1.84 -21.90 8.12
N ARG A 317 2.67 -22.46 7.25
CA ARG A 317 3.84 -21.80 6.67
C ARG A 317 3.59 -21.49 5.21
N TYR A 318 4.00 -20.30 4.79
CA TYR A 318 4.01 -19.89 3.39
C TYR A 318 5.39 -19.38 3.02
N ASP A 319 5.91 -19.87 1.90
CA ASP A 319 7.07 -19.28 1.25
C ASP A 319 6.66 -18.33 0.10
N LYS A 320 7.67 -17.79 -0.59
CA LYS A 320 7.46 -16.91 -1.76
C LYS A 320 6.65 -17.60 -2.86
N ALA A 321 6.90 -18.88 -3.15
CA ALA A 321 6.26 -19.62 -4.23
C ALA A 321 4.80 -19.93 -3.90
N ASP A 322 4.51 -20.29 -2.64
CA ASP A 322 3.16 -20.48 -2.13
C ASP A 322 2.32 -19.21 -2.29
N LEU A 323 2.83 -18.08 -1.80
CA LEU A 323 2.14 -16.79 -1.88
C LEU A 323 1.92 -16.38 -3.34
N ALA A 324 2.94 -16.49 -4.19
CA ALA A 324 2.83 -16.17 -5.62
C ALA A 324 1.77 -17.02 -6.32
N ARG A 325 1.75 -18.34 -6.05
CA ARG A 325 0.74 -19.25 -6.60
C ARG A 325 -0.66 -18.90 -6.11
N ILE A 326 -0.85 -18.77 -4.80
CA ILE A 326 -2.15 -18.45 -4.19
C ILE A 326 -2.71 -17.14 -4.74
N LEU A 327 -1.87 -16.11 -4.86
CA LEU A 327 -2.30 -14.81 -5.39
C LEU A 327 -2.64 -14.88 -6.88
N ALA A 328 -1.84 -15.57 -7.69
CA ALA A 328 -2.16 -15.80 -9.11
C ALA A 328 -3.50 -16.53 -9.29
N ASP A 329 -3.73 -17.63 -8.56
CA ASP A 329 -4.97 -18.41 -8.59
C ASP A 329 -6.18 -17.54 -8.18
N GLN A 330 -5.99 -16.59 -7.27
CA GLN A 330 -7.02 -15.63 -6.90
C GLN A 330 -7.31 -14.63 -8.03
N TYR A 331 -6.26 -14.05 -8.65
CA TYR A 331 -6.43 -13.10 -9.76
C TYR A 331 -7.18 -13.71 -10.94
N ASP A 332 -6.93 -14.99 -11.25
CA ASP A 332 -7.62 -15.71 -12.33
C ASP A 332 -9.14 -15.73 -12.12
N ARG A 333 -9.58 -15.86 -10.87
CA ARG A 333 -10.99 -15.90 -10.48
C ARG A 333 -11.58 -14.52 -10.17
N ALA A 334 -10.75 -13.47 -10.07
CA ALA A 334 -11.17 -12.15 -9.63
C ALA A 334 -12.05 -11.45 -10.70
N PRO A 335 -13.36 -11.21 -10.47
CA PRO A 335 -14.26 -10.70 -11.50
C PRO A 335 -13.84 -9.35 -12.09
N TRP A 336 -13.19 -8.53 -11.27
CA TRP A 336 -12.71 -7.20 -11.65
C TRP A 336 -11.30 -7.19 -12.22
N GLY A 337 -10.65 -8.35 -12.33
CA GLY A 337 -9.23 -8.46 -12.63
C GLY A 337 -8.31 -7.94 -11.52
N LEU A 338 -8.89 -7.54 -10.38
CA LEU A 338 -8.23 -7.02 -9.20
C LEU A 338 -8.84 -7.70 -7.97
N LEU A 339 -8.01 -7.87 -6.94
CA LEU A 339 -8.37 -8.49 -5.68
C LEU A 339 -8.75 -7.45 -4.63
N ALA A 340 -9.59 -7.87 -3.69
CA ALA A 340 -10.06 -7.02 -2.61
C ALA A 340 -9.02 -6.96 -1.47
N CYS A 341 -8.87 -5.78 -0.86
CA CYS A 341 -8.09 -5.63 0.38
C CYS A 341 -9.02 -6.13 1.50
N GLU A 342 -9.97 -5.33 1.97
CA GLU A 342 -11.04 -5.80 2.85
C GLU A 342 -12.18 -6.45 2.03
N PRO A 343 -13.01 -7.34 2.62
CA PRO A 343 -14.14 -7.92 1.93
C PRO A 343 -15.03 -6.86 1.30
N GLY A 344 -15.20 -6.95 -0.01
CA GLY A 344 -16.05 -6.02 -0.75
C GLY A 344 -15.35 -4.75 -1.25
N TRP A 345 -14.07 -4.50 -0.97
CA TRP A 345 -13.36 -3.28 -1.36
C TRP A 345 -12.06 -3.55 -2.11
N ILE A 346 -11.98 -3.06 -3.35
CA ILE A 346 -10.77 -3.16 -4.19
C ILE A 346 -10.05 -1.83 -4.23
N TYR A 347 -8.72 -1.87 -4.08
CA TYR A 347 -7.84 -0.70 -4.17
C TYR A 347 -6.79 -0.97 -5.26
N PRO A 348 -6.70 -0.14 -6.31
CA PRO A 348 -5.68 -0.28 -7.34
C PRO A 348 -4.27 -0.25 -6.77
N LEU A 349 -4.01 0.60 -5.77
CA LEU A 349 -2.69 0.70 -5.14
C LEU A 349 -2.25 -0.62 -4.49
N CYS A 350 -3.11 -1.28 -3.71
CA CYS A 350 -2.80 -2.60 -3.13
C CYS A 350 -2.43 -3.59 -4.25
N ASN A 351 -3.22 -3.61 -5.33
CA ASN A 351 -3.04 -4.55 -6.44
C ASN A 351 -1.75 -4.29 -7.24
N LEU A 352 -1.41 -3.03 -7.48
CA LEU A 352 -0.17 -2.65 -8.15
C LEU A 352 1.05 -3.08 -7.33
N LEU A 353 1.02 -2.89 -6.01
CA LEU A 353 2.09 -3.34 -5.13
C LEU A 353 2.22 -4.88 -5.15
N THR A 354 1.10 -5.59 -5.04
CA THR A 354 1.06 -7.06 -5.19
C THR A 354 1.59 -7.50 -6.56
N GLY A 355 1.28 -6.77 -7.62
CA GLY A 355 1.78 -7.04 -8.97
C GLY A 355 3.30 -6.93 -9.06
N VAL A 356 3.91 -5.93 -8.40
CA VAL A 356 5.37 -5.83 -8.28
C VAL A 356 5.94 -7.04 -7.56
N GLY A 357 5.33 -7.47 -6.45
CA GLY A 357 5.72 -8.69 -5.74
C GLY A 357 5.63 -9.94 -6.61
N LEU A 358 4.53 -10.10 -7.35
CA LEU A 358 4.32 -11.24 -8.25
C LEU A 358 5.33 -11.25 -9.40
N ARG A 359 5.55 -10.10 -10.05
CA ARG A 359 6.54 -9.95 -11.13
C ARG A 359 7.97 -10.29 -10.65
N THR A 360 8.31 -9.88 -9.44
CA THR A 360 9.62 -10.14 -8.84
C THR A 360 9.78 -11.60 -8.42
N ALA A 361 8.71 -12.21 -7.93
CA ALA A 361 8.73 -13.59 -7.43
C ALA A 361 8.70 -14.64 -8.56
N ASP A 362 7.86 -14.41 -9.56
CA ASP A 362 7.53 -15.37 -10.62
C ASP A 362 7.04 -14.61 -11.87
N ALA A 363 7.97 -14.40 -12.82
CA ALA A 363 7.71 -13.63 -14.03
C ALA A 363 6.65 -14.28 -14.95
N ASP A 364 6.55 -15.61 -14.94
CA ASP A 364 5.59 -16.35 -15.77
C ASP A 364 4.18 -16.21 -15.22
N ARG A 365 4.00 -16.34 -13.89
CA ARG A 365 2.71 -16.05 -13.24
C ARG A 365 2.30 -14.60 -13.42
N TRP A 366 3.25 -13.67 -13.32
CA TRP A 366 2.96 -12.28 -13.62
C TRP A 366 2.51 -12.10 -15.07
N ALA A 367 3.17 -12.72 -16.05
CA ALA A 367 2.77 -12.63 -17.45
C ALA A 367 1.33 -13.11 -17.69
N ALA A 368 0.86 -14.12 -16.95
CA ALA A 368 -0.53 -14.57 -16.99
C ALA A 368 -1.52 -13.57 -16.34
N VAL A 369 -1.15 -12.98 -15.20
CA VAL A 369 -2.01 -12.05 -14.44
C VAL A 369 -2.07 -10.64 -15.07
N ALA A 370 -0.96 -10.18 -15.65
CA ALA A 370 -0.76 -8.80 -16.07
C ALA A 370 -1.83 -8.28 -17.06
N PRO A 371 -2.27 -9.02 -18.10
CA PRO A 371 -3.32 -8.54 -18.99
C PRO A 371 -4.65 -8.31 -18.28
N ARG A 372 -4.99 -9.17 -17.31
CA ARG A 372 -6.25 -9.10 -16.57
C ARG A 372 -6.24 -7.93 -15.59
N MET A 373 -5.15 -7.76 -14.84
CA MET A 373 -4.97 -6.63 -13.95
C MET A 373 -5.03 -5.30 -14.71
N ARG A 374 -4.34 -5.21 -15.87
CA ARG A 374 -4.37 -4.02 -16.73
C ARG A 374 -5.80 -3.64 -17.14
N ARG A 375 -6.60 -4.61 -17.62
CA ARG A 375 -8.01 -4.38 -17.94
C ARG A 375 -8.84 -4.00 -16.71
N GLY A 376 -8.52 -4.57 -15.54
CA GLY A 376 -9.15 -4.21 -14.29
C GLY A 376 -8.97 -2.74 -13.94
N LEU A 377 -7.77 -2.18 -14.14
CA LEU A 377 -7.47 -0.77 -13.88
C LEU A 377 -8.33 0.21 -14.68
N ASP A 378 -8.84 -0.18 -15.86
CA ASP A 378 -9.77 0.65 -16.64
C ASP A 378 -11.05 0.96 -15.85
N ALA A 379 -11.57 -0.01 -15.08
CA ALA A 379 -12.72 0.21 -14.22
C ALA A 379 -12.42 1.09 -13.01
N PHE A 380 -11.15 1.35 -12.73
CA PHE A 380 -10.67 2.22 -11.67
C PHE A 380 -10.04 3.48 -12.23
N THR A 381 -10.42 3.86 -13.45
CA THR A 381 -9.99 5.09 -14.08
C THR A 381 -11.21 5.93 -14.41
N THR A 382 -11.22 7.20 -14.00
CA THR A 382 -12.29 8.15 -14.31
C THR A 382 -12.23 8.56 -15.78
N ARG A 383 -13.29 9.24 -16.26
CA ARG A 383 -13.36 9.73 -17.65
C ARG A 383 -12.19 10.66 -18.02
N ASP A 384 -11.73 11.47 -17.09
CA ASP A 384 -10.55 12.35 -17.23
C ASP A 384 -9.21 11.64 -16.96
N GLY A 385 -9.25 10.32 -16.75
CA GLY A 385 -8.07 9.46 -16.65
C GLY A 385 -7.38 9.46 -15.29
N ARG A 386 -8.06 9.89 -14.22
CA ARG A 386 -7.55 9.80 -12.86
C ARG A 386 -7.88 8.43 -12.26
N LEU A 387 -7.00 7.94 -11.40
CA LEU A 387 -7.25 6.70 -10.67
C LEU A 387 -8.34 6.95 -9.61
N VAL A 388 -9.33 6.08 -9.61
CA VAL A 388 -10.29 5.93 -8.52
C VAL A 388 -9.58 5.13 -7.43
N PRO A 389 -9.43 5.67 -6.22
CA PRO A 389 -8.57 5.07 -5.20
C PRO A 389 -9.10 3.73 -4.69
N PHE A 390 -10.41 3.52 -4.75
CA PHE A 390 -11.05 2.28 -4.37
C PHE A 390 -12.48 2.18 -4.90
N ARG A 391 -13.00 0.95 -4.98
CA ARG A 391 -14.37 0.67 -5.42
C ARG A 391 -14.95 -0.51 -4.65
N SER A 392 -16.23 -0.39 -4.29
CA SER A 392 -16.98 -1.50 -3.71
C SER A 392 -17.34 -2.53 -4.79
N THR A 393 -17.04 -3.80 -4.53
CA THR A 393 -17.46 -4.92 -5.38
C THR A 393 -18.93 -5.28 -5.17
N LEU A 394 -19.57 -4.79 -4.11
CA LEU A 394 -20.99 -5.00 -3.85
C LEU A 394 -21.84 -4.01 -4.63
N THR A 395 -21.53 -2.71 -4.50
CA THR A 395 -22.36 -1.64 -5.06
C THR A 395 -21.83 -1.08 -6.36
N GLY A 396 -20.56 -1.34 -6.72
CA GLY A 396 -19.89 -0.69 -7.84
C GLY A 396 -19.64 0.81 -7.62
N LEU A 397 -19.88 1.34 -6.42
CA LEU A 397 -19.56 2.72 -6.07
C LEU A 397 -18.07 2.87 -5.83
N GLY A 398 -17.48 3.92 -6.41
CA GLY A 398 -16.14 4.40 -6.07
C GLY A 398 -16.28 5.82 -5.55
N LEU A 399 -15.60 6.13 -4.45
CA LEU A 399 -15.63 7.49 -3.90
C LEU A 399 -14.63 8.37 -4.67
N PRO A 400 -14.91 9.69 -4.77
CA PRO A 400 -13.94 10.63 -5.30
C PRO A 400 -12.65 10.58 -4.46
N PRO A 401 -11.47 10.84 -5.08
CA PRO A 401 -10.20 10.77 -4.37
C PRO A 401 -10.11 11.84 -3.28
N ALA A 402 -10.33 11.43 -2.03
CA ALA A 402 -9.78 12.12 -0.86
C ALA A 402 -8.29 11.75 -0.75
N GLY A 403 -7.42 12.69 -0.41
CA GLY A 403 -5.96 12.46 -0.37
C GLY A 403 -5.14 13.31 -1.35
N GLY A 404 -5.73 14.23 -2.10
CA GLY A 404 -4.98 15.16 -2.96
C GLY A 404 -4.18 14.45 -4.07
N ILE A 405 -3.04 15.04 -4.45
CA ILE A 405 -2.25 14.57 -5.60
C ILE A 405 -1.58 13.20 -5.37
N VAL A 406 -1.38 12.79 -4.12
CA VAL A 406 -0.71 11.51 -3.79
C VAL A 406 -1.48 10.30 -4.31
N MET A 407 -2.81 10.38 -4.36
CA MET A 407 -3.66 9.29 -4.86
C MET A 407 -3.44 9.02 -6.35
N GLN A 408 -2.87 10.00 -7.07
CA GLN A 408 -2.50 9.88 -8.47
C GLN A 408 -1.00 9.62 -8.64
N ALA A 409 -0.16 10.29 -7.86
CA ALA A 409 1.29 10.22 -7.96
C ALA A 409 1.86 8.89 -7.45
N PHE A 410 1.45 8.45 -6.26
CA PHE A 410 2.05 7.29 -5.60
C PHE A 410 1.85 5.97 -6.37
N PRO A 411 0.68 5.67 -6.98
CA PRO A 411 0.54 4.50 -7.85
C PRO A 411 1.54 4.46 -9.01
N CYS A 412 2.04 5.62 -9.46
CA CYS A 412 2.99 5.68 -10.57
C CYS A 412 4.34 5.04 -10.23
N LEU A 413 4.73 5.00 -8.94
CA LEU A 413 5.92 4.27 -8.47
C LEU A 413 5.83 2.78 -8.83
N PHE A 414 4.68 2.16 -8.64
CA PHE A 414 4.50 0.73 -8.93
C PHE A 414 4.13 0.48 -10.39
N LEU A 415 3.42 1.41 -11.02
CA LEU A 415 3.12 1.33 -12.45
C LEU A 415 4.39 1.34 -13.31
N SER A 416 5.46 2.06 -12.92
CA SER A 416 6.72 2.04 -13.68
C SER A 416 7.25 0.61 -13.86
N ALA A 417 7.09 -0.22 -12.82
CA ALA A 417 7.54 -1.60 -12.77
C ALA A 417 6.54 -2.59 -13.37
N LEU A 418 5.35 -2.18 -13.80
CA LEU A 418 4.32 -3.10 -14.32
C LEU A 418 3.81 -2.69 -15.71
N TYR A 419 3.46 -1.42 -15.86
CA TYR A 419 2.89 -0.82 -17.06
C TYR A 419 3.52 0.58 -17.27
N PRO A 420 4.75 0.66 -17.78
CA PRO A 420 5.49 1.92 -17.92
C PRO A 420 4.72 2.99 -18.72
N ASP A 421 3.94 2.56 -19.71
CA ASP A 421 3.09 3.41 -20.52
C ASP A 421 1.95 4.06 -19.71
N LEU A 422 1.30 3.29 -18.82
CA LEU A 422 0.32 3.82 -17.88
C LEU A 422 0.99 4.74 -16.85
N ALA A 423 2.18 4.39 -16.39
CA ALA A 423 2.95 5.21 -15.45
C ALA A 423 3.22 6.61 -16.02
N GLN A 424 3.71 6.70 -17.26
CA GLN A 424 3.94 7.95 -17.97
C GLN A 424 2.66 8.76 -18.17
N LEU A 425 1.56 8.10 -18.56
CA LEU A 425 0.28 8.75 -18.77
C LEU A 425 -0.29 9.35 -17.46
N HIS A 426 -0.21 8.59 -16.36
CA HIS A 426 -0.66 9.06 -15.06
C HIS A 426 0.25 10.14 -14.48
N TRP A 427 1.56 10.03 -14.66
CA TRP A 427 2.51 11.07 -14.28
C TRP A 427 2.34 12.36 -15.08
N GLY A 428 1.99 12.28 -16.36
CA GLY A 428 1.63 13.46 -17.15
C GLY A 428 0.49 14.28 -16.56
N ARG A 429 -0.48 13.61 -15.93
CA ARG A 429 -1.55 14.30 -15.18
C ARG A 429 -1.06 14.93 -13.89
N VAL A 430 -0.12 14.27 -13.20
CA VAL A 430 0.53 14.82 -12.00
C VAL A 430 1.30 16.08 -12.39
N ARG A 431 2.13 16.02 -13.44
CA ARG A 431 2.85 17.18 -14.00
C ARG A 431 1.93 18.34 -14.33
N ALA A 432 0.90 18.09 -15.14
CA ALA A 432 -0.08 19.13 -15.50
C ALA A 432 -0.71 19.79 -14.26
N ALA A 433 -0.95 19.03 -13.18
CA ALA A 433 -1.43 19.60 -11.93
C ALA A 433 -0.35 20.40 -11.17
N LEU A 434 0.89 19.92 -11.12
CA LEU A 434 2.03 20.62 -10.50
C LEU A 434 2.35 21.95 -11.20
N ASP A 435 2.17 22.01 -12.52
CA ASP A 435 2.45 23.18 -13.34
C ASP A 435 1.32 24.23 -13.27
N SER A 436 0.08 23.81 -13.03
CA SER A 436 -1.11 24.69 -13.07
C SER A 436 -1.63 25.13 -11.70
N LYS A 437 -1.18 24.51 -10.59
CA LYS A 437 -1.77 24.74 -9.27
C LYS A 437 -0.69 24.99 -8.20
N PRO A 438 -1.00 25.79 -7.16
CA PRO A 438 -0.08 25.99 -6.05
C PRO A 438 0.11 24.70 -5.27
N TRP A 439 1.37 24.27 -5.13
CA TRP A 439 1.77 23.00 -4.51
C TRP A 439 1.19 22.77 -3.10
N PRO A 440 1.16 23.75 -2.17
CA PRO A 440 0.61 23.51 -0.83
C PRO A 440 -0.85 23.03 -0.78
N ARG A 441 -1.63 23.33 -1.83
CA ARG A 441 -3.03 22.88 -1.97
C ARG A 441 -3.16 21.51 -2.67
N LEU A 442 -2.11 21.06 -3.37
CA LEU A 442 -2.08 19.76 -4.04
C LEU A 442 -1.73 18.63 -3.07
N PHE A 443 -0.76 18.88 -2.18
CA PHE A 443 -0.29 17.90 -1.21
C PHE A 443 -1.21 17.83 0.00
N TRP A 444 -1.68 16.62 0.28
CA TRP A 444 -2.67 16.36 1.32
C TRP A 444 -2.09 16.64 2.71
N PRO A 445 -2.81 17.37 3.59
CA PRO A 445 -2.30 17.78 4.89
C PRO A 445 -2.32 16.70 5.97
N VAL A 446 -2.82 15.50 5.66
CA VAL A 446 -2.92 14.39 6.61
C VAL A 446 -1.95 13.29 6.20
N ASP A 447 -1.18 12.80 7.15
CA ASP A 447 -0.27 11.70 6.95
C ASP A 447 -1.05 10.38 6.94
N VAL A 448 -1.03 9.67 5.81
CA VAL A 448 -1.83 8.45 5.63
C VAL A 448 -1.38 7.30 6.54
N GLY A 449 -0.15 7.33 7.03
CA GLY A 449 0.41 6.29 7.89
C GLY A 449 0.12 6.49 9.37
N ASN A 450 -0.44 7.63 9.80
CA ASN A 450 -0.81 7.85 11.20
C ASN A 450 -2.04 8.77 11.45
N TYR A 451 -2.67 9.28 10.39
CA TYR A 451 -3.79 10.24 10.40
C TYR A 451 -3.51 11.58 11.06
N GLY A 452 -2.25 11.85 11.41
CA GLY A 452 -1.82 13.12 11.97
C GLY A 452 -1.71 14.21 10.90
N PHE A 453 -1.76 15.48 11.33
CA PHE A 453 -1.56 16.61 10.43
C PHE A 453 -0.09 16.76 10.05
N SER A 454 0.28 16.20 8.91
CA SER A 454 1.58 16.35 8.27
C SER A 454 1.45 16.09 6.76
N ARG A 455 2.22 16.85 5.95
CA ARG A 455 2.32 16.63 4.49
C ARG A 455 3.39 15.61 4.13
N ALA A 456 4.10 15.08 5.12
CA ALA A 456 5.27 14.24 4.89
C ALA A 456 4.96 13.04 4.00
N SER A 457 3.88 12.32 4.30
CA SER A 457 3.46 11.15 3.50
C SER A 457 3.16 11.53 2.04
N SER A 458 2.42 12.63 1.82
CA SER A 458 2.04 13.08 0.47
C SER A 458 3.25 13.52 -0.36
N LEU A 459 4.21 14.21 0.26
CA LEU A 459 5.43 14.69 -0.39
C LEU A 459 6.41 13.54 -0.64
N ALA A 460 6.70 12.71 0.36
CA ALA A 460 7.65 11.60 0.26
C ALA A 460 7.20 10.56 -0.77
N ALA A 461 5.93 10.15 -0.74
CA ALA A 461 5.38 9.19 -1.69
C ALA A 461 5.38 9.71 -3.14
N SER A 462 5.07 11.01 -3.33
CA SER A 462 5.09 11.63 -4.66
C SER A 462 6.52 11.82 -5.17
N ALA A 463 7.46 12.16 -4.29
CA ALA A 463 8.88 12.27 -4.62
C ALA A 463 9.46 10.91 -5.02
N ALA A 464 9.12 9.84 -4.30
CA ALA A 464 9.56 8.48 -4.65
C ALA A 464 9.08 8.07 -6.06
N ALA A 465 7.83 8.39 -6.41
CA ALA A 465 7.31 8.18 -7.75
C ALA A 465 8.03 9.05 -8.81
N ALA A 466 8.30 10.33 -8.50
CA ALA A 466 9.02 11.22 -9.40
C ALA A 466 10.43 10.70 -9.74
N VAL A 467 11.17 10.24 -8.71
CA VAL A 467 12.51 9.66 -8.87
C VAL A 467 12.47 8.41 -9.75
N GLU A 468 11.54 7.50 -9.46
CA GLU A 468 11.37 6.26 -10.23
C GLU A 468 11.08 6.55 -11.71
N LEU A 469 10.31 7.60 -12.01
CA LEU A 469 9.98 8.01 -13.37
C LEU A 469 11.07 8.89 -14.01
N GLY A 470 12.11 9.25 -13.28
CA GLY A 470 13.18 10.11 -13.76
C GLY A 470 12.83 11.60 -13.88
N ASP A 471 11.78 12.07 -13.22
CA ASP A 471 11.47 13.49 -13.07
C ASP A 471 12.26 14.08 -11.88
N GLY A 472 13.57 14.23 -12.08
CA GLY A 472 14.48 14.71 -11.04
C GLY A 472 14.16 16.12 -10.54
N ALA A 473 13.62 16.99 -11.42
CA ALA A 473 13.24 18.35 -11.05
C ALA A 473 12.04 18.36 -10.08
N ALA A 474 10.99 17.58 -10.37
CA ALA A 474 9.87 17.45 -9.44
C ALA A 474 10.30 16.78 -8.13
N ALA A 475 11.10 15.72 -8.20
CA ALA A 475 11.60 15.02 -7.03
C ALA A 475 12.37 15.96 -6.09
N ALA A 476 13.34 16.71 -6.62
CA ALA A 476 14.13 17.66 -5.85
C ALA A 476 13.26 18.76 -5.21
N ALA A 477 12.31 19.32 -5.97
CA ALA A 477 11.39 20.32 -5.45
C ALA A 477 10.47 19.77 -4.33
N MET A 478 9.98 18.53 -4.46
CA MET A 478 9.16 17.89 -3.43
C MET A 478 9.97 17.59 -2.16
N LEU A 479 11.21 17.11 -2.29
CA LEU A 479 12.11 16.88 -1.16
C LEU A 479 12.50 18.19 -0.47
N ALA A 480 12.79 19.26 -1.22
CA ALA A 480 13.04 20.58 -0.66
C ALA A 480 11.82 21.12 0.10
N MET A 481 10.61 20.93 -0.45
CA MET A 481 9.38 21.31 0.24
C MET A 481 9.14 20.45 1.50
N LEU A 482 9.47 19.16 1.46
CA LEU A 482 9.43 18.27 2.62
C LEU A 482 10.36 18.78 3.74
N ASP A 483 11.59 19.15 3.39
CA ASP A 483 12.58 19.72 4.30
C ASP A 483 12.10 21.05 4.91
N ALA A 484 11.51 21.94 4.10
CA ALA A 484 11.01 23.24 4.57
C ALA A 484 9.73 23.15 5.42
N ARG A 485 8.78 22.27 5.07
CA ARG A 485 7.44 22.23 5.70
C ARG A 485 7.30 21.19 6.79
N CYS A 486 8.16 20.18 6.81
CA CYS A 486 8.13 19.09 7.78
C CYS A 486 9.54 18.84 8.32
N PRO A 487 10.23 19.84 8.91
CA PRO A 487 11.66 19.78 9.18
C PRO A 487 12.05 18.56 10.03
N ALA A 488 13.15 17.92 9.66
CA ALA A 488 13.69 16.78 10.38
C ALA A 488 14.46 17.23 11.64
N ARG A 489 14.58 16.30 12.59
CA ARG A 489 15.40 16.39 13.80
C ARG A 489 16.30 15.16 13.84
N THR A 490 17.54 15.36 14.25
CA THR A 490 18.48 14.27 14.52
C THR A 490 18.72 14.19 16.02
N ILE A 491 18.44 13.03 16.61
CA ILE A 491 18.68 12.74 18.03
C ILE A 491 19.49 11.45 18.07
N ASP A 492 20.64 11.46 18.75
CA ASP A 492 21.54 10.30 18.89
C ASP A 492 21.92 9.63 17.55
N GLY A 493 22.10 10.45 16.51
CA GLY A 493 22.43 9.99 15.16
C GLY A 493 21.26 9.39 14.37
N VAL A 494 20.03 9.47 14.89
CA VAL A 494 18.80 9.03 14.25
C VAL A 494 18.00 10.22 13.74
N ARG A 495 17.79 10.30 12.42
CA ARG A 495 17.02 11.38 11.79
C ARG A 495 15.56 11.00 11.65
N HIS A 496 14.66 11.86 12.15
CA HIS A 496 13.21 11.70 12.02
C HIS A 496 12.50 13.05 11.86
N ARG A 497 11.29 13.05 11.34
CA ARG A 497 10.42 14.22 11.23
C ARG A 497 9.30 14.12 12.26
N PRO A 498 9.14 15.12 13.15
CA PRO A 498 8.03 15.13 14.10
C PRO A 498 6.68 15.03 13.36
N ARG A 499 5.77 14.19 13.87
CA ARG A 499 4.43 13.92 13.33
C ARG A 499 4.36 13.17 11.99
N ALA A 500 5.49 12.87 11.34
CA ALA A 500 5.49 12.04 10.14
C ALA A 500 5.48 10.56 10.52
N SER A 501 4.73 9.74 9.78
CA SER A 501 4.64 8.31 10.04
C SER A 501 5.91 7.57 9.62
N LEU A 502 6.13 6.38 10.17
CA LEU A 502 7.18 5.46 9.70
C LEU A 502 7.05 5.15 8.21
N TRP A 503 5.81 5.09 7.73
CA TRP A 503 5.50 4.95 6.31
C TRP A 503 6.06 6.11 5.47
N ALA A 504 5.88 7.35 5.92
CA ALA A 504 6.42 8.53 5.25
C ALA A 504 7.96 8.53 5.24
N HIS A 505 8.60 8.11 6.35
CA HIS A 505 10.06 8.00 6.44
C HIS A 505 10.62 6.92 5.50
N ALA A 506 9.95 5.77 5.39
CA ALA A 506 10.34 4.72 4.46
C ALA A 506 10.29 5.20 3.01
N LEU A 507 9.25 5.95 2.64
CA LEU A 507 9.14 6.52 1.29
C LEU A 507 10.08 7.71 1.06
N GLU A 508 10.43 8.45 2.10
CA GLU A 508 11.48 9.46 2.01
C GLU A 508 12.84 8.80 1.75
N LEU A 509 13.16 7.73 2.48
CA LEU A 509 14.39 6.96 2.25
C LEU A 509 14.41 6.40 0.83
N ALA A 510 13.29 5.82 0.38
CA ALA A 510 13.15 5.38 -1.01
C ALA A 510 13.37 6.53 -1.99
N ALA A 511 12.77 7.71 -1.78
CA ALA A 511 12.97 8.86 -2.67
C ALA A 511 14.42 9.35 -2.70
N ARG A 512 15.14 9.33 -1.57
CA ARG A 512 16.53 9.81 -1.49
C ARG A 512 17.55 8.80 -2.04
N CYS A 513 17.23 7.51 -2.02
CA CYS A 513 18.16 6.42 -2.39
C CYS A 513 17.82 5.75 -3.73
N ASN A 514 16.60 5.94 -4.24
CA ASN A 514 16.20 5.37 -5.51
C ASN A 514 16.79 6.15 -6.70
N ARG A 515 16.66 5.57 -7.89
CA ARG A 515 17.10 6.14 -9.16
C ARG A 515 16.01 5.94 -10.24
N PRO A 516 16.13 6.59 -11.40
CA PRO A 516 15.19 6.35 -12.50
C PRO A 516 15.12 4.86 -12.88
N GLY A 517 13.91 4.29 -12.80
CA GLY A 517 13.63 2.87 -13.04
C GLY A 517 14.25 1.91 -12.03
N GLY A 518 14.61 2.36 -10.82
CA GLY A 518 15.28 1.53 -9.82
C GLY A 518 14.41 0.39 -9.30
N LEU A 519 13.14 0.67 -8.95
CA LEU A 519 12.18 -0.36 -8.57
C LEU A 519 11.84 -1.27 -9.76
N ALA A 520 11.65 -0.70 -10.95
CA ALA A 520 11.38 -1.48 -12.16
C ALA A 520 12.53 -2.44 -12.51
N ALA A 521 13.78 -2.01 -12.35
CA ALA A 521 14.95 -2.85 -12.54
C ALA A 521 15.02 -3.96 -11.49
N LEU A 522 14.78 -3.62 -10.22
CA LEU A 522 14.75 -4.60 -9.13
C LEU A 522 13.67 -5.68 -9.37
N ALA A 523 12.48 -5.26 -9.79
CA ALA A 523 11.36 -6.17 -10.04
C ALA A 523 11.49 -7.01 -11.32
N GLY A 524 12.34 -6.61 -12.27
CA GLY A 524 12.38 -7.22 -13.61
C GLY A 524 13.70 -7.88 -14.03
N ALA A 525 14.85 -7.37 -13.58
CA ALA A 525 16.18 -7.77 -14.07
C ALA A 525 17.13 -8.23 -12.95
N GLY A 526 16.72 -8.13 -11.69
CA GLY A 526 17.57 -8.40 -10.52
C GLY A 526 18.66 -7.35 -10.31
N VAL A 527 19.42 -7.49 -9.22
CA VAL A 527 20.55 -6.62 -8.88
C VAL A 527 21.84 -7.12 -9.55
N THR A 528 22.62 -6.23 -10.17
CA THR A 528 23.94 -6.51 -10.74
C THR A 528 25.05 -6.33 -9.69
N GLY A 529 26.20 -7.00 -9.87
CA GLY A 529 27.37 -6.82 -8.97
C GLY A 529 27.32 -7.63 -7.68
N ARG A 530 26.59 -8.75 -7.67
CA ARG A 530 26.41 -9.62 -6.50
C ARG A 530 27.43 -10.76 -6.40
N ASP A 531 28.18 -11.08 -7.45
CA ASP A 531 29.02 -12.28 -7.46
C ASP A 531 30.43 -12.04 -6.90
N GLY A 532 30.73 -10.83 -6.45
CA GLY A 532 32.03 -10.46 -5.91
C GLY A 532 32.13 -10.51 -4.38
N PRO A 533 33.34 -10.20 -3.86
CA PRO A 533 33.58 -9.99 -2.45
C PRO A 533 32.51 -9.12 -1.79
N CYS A 534 32.12 -9.43 -0.56
CA CYS A 534 31.12 -8.65 0.17
C CYS A 534 31.45 -8.52 1.64
N LEU A 535 30.80 -7.53 2.26
CA LEU A 535 30.72 -7.40 3.71
C LEU A 535 29.56 -8.26 4.21
N ALA A 536 29.89 -9.35 4.90
CA ALA A 536 28.93 -10.32 5.43
C ALA A 536 28.48 -9.99 6.85
N HIS A 537 29.31 -9.30 7.64
CA HIS A 537 28.99 -8.86 9.00
C HIS A 537 29.59 -7.49 9.31
N ALA A 538 28.84 -6.67 10.05
CA ALA A 538 29.29 -5.42 10.65
C ALA A 538 28.51 -5.19 11.96
N ASP A 539 29.19 -4.69 12.98
CA ASP A 539 28.61 -4.47 14.31
C ASP A 539 27.61 -3.30 14.31
N TYR A 540 26.32 -3.58 14.33
CA TYR A 540 25.27 -2.55 14.46
C TYR A 540 24.97 -2.25 15.95
N PRO A 541 24.75 -0.99 16.36
CA PRO A 541 24.68 0.24 15.57
C PRO A 541 26.01 0.97 15.38
N ASP A 542 27.12 0.40 15.81
CA ASP A 542 28.42 1.08 15.89
C ASP A 542 29.13 1.23 14.54
N VAL A 543 28.79 0.40 13.54
CA VAL A 543 29.29 0.45 12.17
C VAL A 543 28.10 0.61 11.23
N LEU A 544 27.88 1.83 10.73
CA LEU A 544 26.89 2.10 9.70
C LEU A 544 27.54 2.02 8.31
N VAL A 545 26.99 1.21 7.43
CA VAL A 545 27.48 1.04 6.05
C VAL A 545 26.78 2.04 5.13
N ALA A 546 27.51 3.03 4.64
CA ALA A 546 27.02 4.04 3.70
C ALA A 546 27.19 3.64 2.23
N GLY A 547 28.14 2.76 1.92
CA GLY A 547 28.37 2.24 0.57
C GLY A 547 29.07 0.89 0.61
N ALA A 548 28.64 -0.05 -0.23
CA ALA A 548 29.31 -1.35 -0.37
C ALA A 548 29.18 -1.88 -1.80
N VAL A 549 30.27 -1.84 -2.55
CA VAL A 549 30.29 -2.18 -3.97
C VAL A 549 31.40 -3.19 -4.26
N ALA A 550 31.04 -4.27 -4.93
CA ALA A 550 32.00 -5.20 -5.49
C ALA A 550 32.47 -4.69 -6.86
N GLU A 551 33.77 -4.48 -6.99
CA GLU A 551 34.47 -4.28 -8.26
C GLU A 551 35.12 -5.61 -8.68
N VAL A 552 35.76 -5.69 -9.85
CA VAL A 552 36.34 -6.95 -10.38
C VAL A 552 37.35 -7.56 -9.40
N GLY A 553 36.87 -8.50 -8.57
CA GLY A 553 37.64 -9.14 -7.51
C GLY A 553 37.95 -8.28 -6.28
N ALA A 554 37.45 -7.03 -6.21
CA ALA A 554 37.72 -6.09 -5.12
C ALA A 554 36.43 -5.63 -4.42
N LEU A 555 36.55 -5.13 -3.20
CA LEU A 555 35.42 -4.59 -2.42
C LEU A 555 35.73 -3.16 -1.99
N ARG A 556 34.87 -2.23 -2.38
CA ARG A 556 34.88 -0.84 -1.89
C ARG A 556 33.81 -0.68 -0.82
N LEU A 557 34.22 -0.20 0.36
CA LEU A 557 33.34 0.10 1.49
C LEU A 557 33.44 1.58 1.87
N VAL A 558 32.31 2.16 2.23
CA VAL A 558 32.21 3.45 2.92
C VAL A 558 31.44 3.20 4.21
N LEU A 559 32.11 3.39 5.34
CA LEU A 559 31.62 3.07 6.67
C LEU A 559 31.55 4.35 7.51
N HIS A 560 30.67 4.36 8.50
CA HIS A 560 30.63 5.37 9.56
C HIS A 560 30.79 4.66 10.89
N LEU A 561 31.94 4.84 11.53
CA LEU A 561 32.33 4.16 12.76
C LEU A 561 32.01 5.02 13.98
N ALA A 562 31.39 4.42 15.00
CA ALA A 562 31.36 4.97 16.34
C ALA A 562 32.78 4.96 16.92
N GLY A 563 33.19 6.04 17.57
CA GLY A 563 34.52 6.15 18.17
C GLY A 563 34.68 5.27 19.43
N GLY A 564 35.92 5.05 19.85
CA GLY A 564 36.23 4.55 21.19
C GLY A 564 36.51 3.05 21.33
N ARG A 565 36.27 2.22 20.30
CA ARG A 565 36.66 0.80 20.31
C ARG A 565 36.98 0.25 18.91
N PRO A 566 37.80 -0.81 18.78
CA PRO A 566 37.91 -1.58 17.55
C PRO A 566 36.59 -2.30 17.22
N HIS A 567 36.26 -2.37 15.94
CA HIS A 567 35.05 -3.02 15.42
C HIS A 567 35.42 -4.19 14.53
N THR A 568 34.74 -5.31 14.71
CA THR A 568 34.99 -6.52 13.92
C THR A 568 34.00 -6.59 12.76
N MET A 569 34.52 -6.87 11.57
CA MET A 569 33.75 -7.05 10.35
C MET A 569 34.14 -8.36 9.69
N ARG A 570 33.18 -9.02 9.05
CA ARG A 570 33.45 -10.23 8.26
C ARG A 570 33.28 -9.95 6.79
N LEU A 571 34.33 -10.25 6.03
CA LEU A 571 34.29 -10.33 4.59
C LEU A 571 33.90 -11.75 4.18
N ALA A 572 33.16 -11.88 3.08
CA ALA A 572 32.83 -13.17 2.48
C ALA A 572 32.90 -13.11 0.96
N ARG A 573 32.79 -14.28 0.32
CA ARG A 573 32.91 -14.45 -1.13
C ARG A 573 34.24 -13.93 -1.67
N LEU A 574 35.28 -14.00 -0.85
CA LEU A 574 36.65 -13.85 -1.27
C LEU A 574 37.08 -15.14 -1.99
N ARG A 575 38.06 -15.04 -2.89
CA ARG A 575 38.80 -16.20 -3.38
C ARG A 575 39.48 -16.92 -2.20
N PRO A 576 39.21 -18.22 -1.96
CA PRO A 576 39.78 -18.96 -0.83
C PRO A 576 41.31 -18.91 -0.79
N GLU A 577 41.87 -18.92 0.42
CA GLU A 577 43.32 -18.92 0.70
C GLU A 577 44.11 -17.73 0.12
N ARG A 578 43.44 -16.73 -0.46
CA ARG A 578 44.10 -15.59 -1.10
C ARG A 578 44.32 -14.44 -0.11
N HIS A 579 45.44 -13.74 -0.27
CA HIS A 579 45.73 -12.51 0.45
C HIS A 579 45.05 -11.33 -0.23
N TYR A 580 44.52 -10.43 0.59
CA TYR A 580 43.93 -9.17 0.18
C TYR A 580 44.65 -8.02 0.89
N ARG A 581 44.94 -6.97 0.13
CA ARG A 581 45.44 -5.69 0.62
C ARG A 581 44.26 -4.77 0.92
N ILE A 582 44.35 -4.08 2.04
CA ILE A 582 43.41 -3.05 2.46
C ILE A 582 44.09 -1.71 2.23
N GLU A 583 43.44 -0.85 1.46
CA GLU A 583 43.86 0.50 1.10
C GLU A 583 42.78 1.51 1.53
N GLY A 584 43.14 2.78 1.71
CA GLY A 584 42.22 3.86 2.08
C GLY A 584 42.57 4.46 3.45
N ASP A 585 41.54 4.68 4.26
CA ASP A 585 41.69 5.28 5.60
C ASP A 585 42.27 4.30 6.63
N ALA A 586 42.31 3.01 6.30
CA ALA A 586 43.09 2.00 7.00
C ALA A 586 43.93 1.21 5.99
N THR A 587 45.11 0.79 6.42
CA THR A 587 46.02 -0.01 5.60
C THR A 587 46.36 -1.31 6.29
N GLY A 588 46.38 -2.41 5.55
CA GLY A 588 46.70 -3.71 6.11
C GLY A 588 46.57 -4.85 5.11
N PHE A 589 46.66 -6.07 5.63
CA PHE A 589 46.46 -7.29 4.87
C PHE A 589 45.52 -8.23 5.63
N VAL A 590 44.72 -8.96 4.88
CA VAL A 590 43.90 -10.03 5.41
C VAL A 590 43.97 -11.24 4.48
N LYS A 591 43.99 -12.44 5.05
CA LYS A 591 43.98 -13.69 4.28
C LYS A 591 42.58 -14.30 4.37
N ALA A 592 42.01 -14.66 3.22
CA ALA A 592 40.78 -15.43 3.17
C ALA A 592 41.04 -16.87 3.61
N ASP A 593 40.12 -17.45 4.37
CA ASP A 593 40.14 -18.86 4.74
C ASP A 593 39.70 -19.77 3.58
N GLY A 594 39.62 -21.08 3.85
CA GLY A 594 39.19 -22.08 2.87
C GLY A 594 37.74 -21.94 2.41
N ARG A 595 36.91 -21.15 3.10
CA ARG A 595 35.53 -20.82 2.72
C ARG A 595 35.42 -19.50 1.96
N GLY A 596 36.52 -18.76 1.81
CA GLY A 596 36.50 -17.43 1.22
C GLY A 596 35.96 -16.37 2.17
N GLU A 597 36.12 -16.57 3.49
CA GLU A 597 35.76 -15.60 4.53
C GLU A 597 37.03 -15.02 5.17
N ALA A 598 36.92 -13.81 5.70
CA ALA A 598 38.01 -13.18 6.43
C ALA A 598 37.48 -12.18 7.47
N ASP A 599 38.01 -12.23 8.69
CA ASP A 599 37.70 -11.26 9.72
C ASP A 599 38.67 -10.07 9.67
N LEU A 600 38.12 -8.87 9.77
CA LEU A 600 38.83 -7.60 9.72
C LEU A 600 38.48 -6.79 10.96
N VAL A 601 39.49 -6.31 11.67
CA VAL A 601 39.33 -5.37 12.79
C VAL A 601 39.74 -3.98 12.32
N ILE A 602 38.82 -3.03 12.40
CA ILE A 602 39.10 -1.61 12.10
C ILE A 602 38.88 -0.78 13.35
N GLN A 603 39.79 0.16 13.59
CA GLN A 603 39.67 1.17 14.63
C GLN A 603 39.67 2.55 13.98
N GLY A 604 38.73 3.40 14.38
CA GLY A 604 38.56 4.74 13.82
C GLY A 604 37.30 5.40 14.35
N GLN A 605 36.99 6.57 13.80
CA GLN A 605 35.77 7.32 14.10
C GLN A 605 35.31 8.10 12.86
N GLY A 606 34.01 8.16 12.63
CA GLY A 606 33.42 8.91 11.52
C GLY A 606 33.52 8.15 10.19
N ARG A 607 33.53 8.90 9.07
CA ARG A 607 33.53 8.33 7.72
C ARG A 607 34.88 7.66 7.42
N THR A 608 34.85 6.39 7.05
CA THR A 608 36.02 5.55 6.75
C THR A 608 35.83 4.84 5.41
N VAL A 609 36.75 5.05 4.48
CA VAL A 609 36.76 4.43 3.15
C VAL A 609 37.79 3.33 3.10
N LEU A 610 37.34 2.12 2.71
CA LEU A 610 38.20 0.96 2.56
C LEU A 610 38.10 0.41 1.14
N LEU A 611 39.24 0.02 0.59
CA LEU A 611 39.35 -0.68 -0.68
C LEU A 611 40.14 -1.96 -0.46
N ILE A 612 39.47 -3.09 -0.64
CA ILE A 612 40.01 -4.42 -0.38
C ILE A 612 40.28 -5.10 -1.72
N LYS A 613 41.55 -5.32 -2.07
CA LYS A 613 41.99 -5.87 -3.37
C LYS A 613 42.81 -7.14 -3.20
N PRO A 614 42.69 -8.13 -4.10
CA PRO A 614 43.53 -9.31 -4.06
C PRO A 614 44.99 -8.91 -4.32
N VAL A 615 45.90 -9.48 -3.55
CA VAL A 615 47.34 -9.42 -3.85
C VAL A 615 47.59 -10.40 -5.00
N ILE A 616 48.33 -9.94 -6.03
CA ILE A 616 48.68 -10.76 -7.21
C ILE A 616 49.45 -11.98 -6.76
#